data_AF-A0A1G1CB25-F1
#
_entry.id   AF-A0A1G1CB25-F1
#
_cell.length_a   1.000
_cell.length_b   1.000
_cell.length_c   1.000
_cell.angle_alpha   90.00
_cell.angle_beta   90.00
_cell.angle_gamma   90.00
#
_symmetry.space_group_name_H-M   'P 1'
#
loop_
_entity.id
_entity.type
_entity.pdbx_description
1 polymer ?
#
loop_
_entity_poly.entity_id
_entity_poly.type
_entity_poly.pdbx_seq_one_letter_code
_entity_poly.pdbx_strand_id
1 'polypeptide(L)'
;MNDEGAGAYAQSEDAIEQFADSLGSFAVSLTAELATIHRDGANAVERTKVRRDYFAARVEELEATLVDKDGADSLAVQVAEIEAARAELEPVADIFMVAQDRFARMTQTISRLRPLSEGHIPMARKFLMDKVNLLRSYQAVRLDLDGTTDPPSQIARGDAKSSGRGLSSWADITQVALPGGFVWVRLNEIALKDELKNVRDAGDFSKVAYDEMKIGAQHFIEHVLPFVHKDKSVATSEYFAELDRKAGVSYADGTQRVFEAFLGRWSPIYLCRGPEGGQYTVTNGRHRIKVASDLGWLAVPAQVKDVSNHARRC
;
A
#
# COMPACT_ATOMS: atom_id res chain seq x y z
N MET A 1 10.05 30.52 36.13
CA MET A 1 9.86 29.05 36.25
C MET A 1 9.27 28.43 34.97
N ASN A 2 9.44 29.03 33.78
CA ASN A 2 8.81 28.55 32.53
C ASN A 2 9.80 28.16 31.41
N ASP A 3 11.10 28.04 31.71
CA ASP A 3 12.13 27.82 30.65
C ASP A 3 12.34 26.33 30.31
N GLU A 4 11.95 25.41 31.20
CA GLU A 4 12.13 23.96 30.97
C GLU A 4 11.22 23.41 29.86
N GLY A 5 10.08 24.06 29.58
CA GLY A 5 9.14 23.62 28.56
C GLY A 5 9.64 23.87 27.14
N ALA A 6 10.33 24.99 26.89
CA ALA A 6 10.78 25.37 25.55
C ALA A 6 11.87 24.41 25.01
N GLY A 7 12.76 23.93 25.88
CA GLY A 7 13.82 22.99 25.51
C GLY A 7 13.31 21.61 25.05
N ALA A 8 12.23 21.11 25.65
CA ALA A 8 11.66 19.81 25.29
C ALA A 8 11.01 19.81 23.89
N TYR A 9 10.37 20.91 23.50
CA TYR A 9 9.76 21.03 22.18
C TYR A 9 10.81 21.13 21.07
N ALA A 10 11.87 21.91 21.28
CA ALA A 10 12.98 22.00 20.33
C ALA A 10 13.64 20.64 20.07
N GLN A 11 13.90 19.85 21.13
CA GLN A 11 14.43 18.50 21.00
C GLN A 11 13.51 17.56 20.21
N SER A 12 12.19 17.70 20.38
CA SER A 12 11.22 16.89 19.64
C SER A 12 11.15 17.24 18.15
N GLU A 13 11.29 18.53 17.79
CA GLU A 13 11.34 18.98 16.40
C GLU A 13 12.59 18.47 15.70
N ASP A 14 13.76 18.64 16.33
CA ASP A 14 15.04 18.16 15.82
C ASP A 14 15.02 16.63 15.61
N ALA A 15 14.43 15.89 16.55
CA ALA A 15 14.31 14.43 16.43
C ALA A 15 13.42 14.01 15.24
N ILE A 16 12.32 14.74 14.97
CA ILE A 16 11.43 14.46 13.83
C ILE A 16 12.14 14.79 12.51
N GLU A 17 12.87 15.92 12.44
CA GLU A 17 13.65 16.28 11.25
C GLU A 17 14.74 15.25 10.96
N GLN A 18 15.51 14.87 11.98
CA GLN A 18 16.56 13.85 11.84
C GLN A 18 15.98 12.52 11.36
N PHE A 19 14.82 12.12 11.87
CA PHE A 19 14.13 10.91 11.43
C PHE A 19 13.66 11.03 9.97
N ALA A 20 13.07 12.15 9.58
CA ALA A 20 12.60 12.40 8.22
C ALA A 20 13.76 12.44 7.20
N ASP A 21 14.93 12.96 7.57
CA ASP A 21 16.13 12.94 6.72
C ASP A 21 16.78 11.55 6.65
N SER A 22 16.73 10.79 7.75
CA SER A 22 17.14 9.38 7.74
C SER A 22 16.27 8.55 6.80
N LEU A 23 14.95 8.77 6.81
CA LEU A 23 14.01 8.16 5.85
C LEU A 23 14.33 8.56 4.41
N GLY A 24 14.64 9.84 4.15
CA GLY A 24 15.05 10.32 2.82
C GLY A 24 16.31 9.62 2.33
N SER A 25 17.33 9.54 3.18
CA SER A 25 18.60 8.89 2.88
C SER A 25 18.42 7.38 2.63
N PHE A 26 17.60 6.73 3.44
CA PHE A 26 17.24 5.32 3.26
C PHE A 26 16.54 5.07 1.92
N ALA A 27 15.57 5.89 1.53
CA ALA A 27 14.88 5.76 0.24
C ALA A 27 15.83 5.88 -0.96
N VAL A 28 16.77 6.84 -0.91
CA VAL A 28 17.79 7.03 -1.94
C VAL A 28 18.71 5.81 -2.01
N SER A 29 19.21 5.33 -0.86
CA SER A 29 20.08 4.15 -0.79
C SER A 29 19.38 2.90 -1.34
N LEU A 30 18.14 2.65 -0.88
CA LEU A 30 17.34 1.51 -1.31
C LEU A 30 17.10 1.54 -2.83
N THR A 31 16.76 2.71 -3.38
CA THR A 31 16.54 2.85 -4.83
C THR A 31 17.82 2.56 -5.63
N ALA A 32 18.97 3.07 -5.17
CA ALA A 32 20.27 2.82 -5.81
C ALA A 32 20.70 1.34 -5.73
N GLU A 33 20.50 0.69 -4.59
CA GLU A 33 20.77 -0.73 -4.38
C GLU A 33 19.89 -1.61 -5.26
N LEU A 34 18.57 -1.35 -5.30
CA LEU A 34 17.64 -2.08 -6.16
C LEU A 34 18.02 -1.96 -7.64
N ALA A 35 18.43 -0.78 -8.10
CA ALA A 35 18.90 -0.55 -9.46
C ALA A 35 20.20 -1.33 -9.77
N THR A 36 21.12 -1.39 -8.80
CA THR A 36 22.40 -2.12 -8.93
C THR A 36 22.14 -3.62 -9.00
N ILE A 37 21.35 -4.17 -8.07
CA ILE A 37 20.96 -5.58 -8.04
C ILE A 37 20.27 -5.99 -9.35
N HIS A 38 19.34 -5.18 -9.85
CA HIS A 38 18.68 -5.45 -11.14
C HIS A 38 19.68 -5.49 -12.30
N ARG A 39 20.60 -4.52 -12.37
CA ARG A 39 21.63 -4.45 -13.42
C ARG A 39 22.55 -5.65 -13.37
N ASP A 40 23.04 -6.02 -12.19
CA ASP A 40 23.96 -7.14 -12.01
C ASP A 40 23.31 -8.47 -12.35
N GLY A 41 22.04 -8.66 -11.97
CA GLY A 41 21.25 -9.82 -12.37
C GLY A 41 21.05 -9.92 -13.87
N ALA A 42 20.70 -8.81 -14.53
CA ALA A 42 20.54 -8.76 -15.98
C ALA A 42 21.86 -9.10 -16.69
N ASN A 43 22.99 -8.54 -16.21
CA ASN A 43 24.32 -8.84 -16.74
C ASN A 43 24.75 -10.29 -16.52
N ALA A 44 24.32 -10.91 -15.41
CA ALA A 44 24.59 -12.32 -15.15
C ALA A 44 23.82 -13.23 -16.13
N VAL A 45 22.54 -12.96 -16.35
CA VAL A 45 21.70 -13.69 -17.32
C VAL A 45 22.22 -13.51 -18.74
N GLU A 46 22.63 -12.31 -19.14
CA GLU A 46 23.16 -12.07 -20.48
C GLU A 46 24.48 -12.81 -20.70
N ARG A 47 25.39 -12.83 -19.71
CA ARG A 47 26.65 -13.58 -19.83
C ARG A 47 26.43 -15.08 -19.98
N THR A 48 25.48 -15.67 -19.25
CA THR A 48 25.17 -17.11 -19.39
C THR A 48 24.46 -17.41 -20.70
N LYS A 49 23.59 -16.50 -21.16
CA LYS A 49 22.95 -16.58 -22.49
C LYS A 49 23.97 -16.60 -23.62
N VAL A 50 24.89 -15.63 -23.65
CA VAL A 50 25.94 -15.54 -24.68
C VAL A 50 26.78 -16.82 -24.72
N ARG A 51 27.14 -17.36 -23.55
CA ARG A 51 27.90 -18.61 -23.46
C ARG A 51 27.10 -19.82 -23.97
N ARG A 52 25.82 -19.91 -23.63
CA ARG A 52 24.91 -20.96 -24.15
C ARG A 52 24.82 -20.87 -25.68
N ASP A 53 24.59 -19.67 -26.21
CA ASP A 53 24.40 -19.45 -27.65
C ASP A 53 25.68 -19.78 -28.44
N TYR A 54 26.85 -19.49 -27.88
CA TYR A 54 28.13 -19.90 -28.44
C TYR A 54 28.25 -21.43 -28.60
N PHE A 55 27.96 -22.19 -27.53
CA PHE A 55 28.04 -23.65 -27.60
C PHE A 55 26.96 -24.25 -28.48
N ALA A 56 25.75 -23.69 -28.49
CA ALA A 56 24.68 -24.11 -29.39
C ALA A 56 25.08 -23.93 -30.86
N ALA A 57 25.62 -22.75 -31.22
CA ALA A 57 26.12 -22.48 -32.56
C ALA A 57 27.29 -23.40 -32.93
N ARG A 58 28.16 -23.74 -31.98
CA ARG A 58 29.27 -24.68 -32.22
C ARG A 58 28.78 -26.10 -32.51
N VAL A 59 27.76 -26.57 -31.81
CA VAL A 59 27.13 -27.87 -32.08
C VAL A 59 26.50 -27.87 -33.48
N GLU A 60 25.75 -26.82 -33.82
CA GLU A 60 25.13 -26.66 -35.14
C GLU A 60 26.16 -26.63 -36.28
N GLU A 61 27.27 -25.90 -36.10
CA GLU A 61 28.38 -25.86 -37.07
C GLU A 61 29.00 -27.23 -37.29
N LEU A 62 29.31 -27.96 -36.21
CA LEU A 62 29.90 -29.30 -36.30
C LEU A 62 28.94 -30.30 -36.98
N GLU A 63 27.65 -30.25 -36.64
CA GLU A 63 26.62 -31.08 -37.28
C GLU A 63 26.48 -30.78 -38.77
N ALA A 64 26.57 -29.52 -39.18
CA ALA A 64 26.55 -29.14 -40.59
C ALA A 64 27.76 -29.71 -41.35
N THR A 65 28.96 -29.72 -40.74
CA THR A 65 30.17 -30.27 -41.37
C THR A 65 30.17 -31.80 -41.49
N LEU A 66 29.38 -32.50 -40.67
CA LEU A 66 29.26 -33.96 -40.68
C LEU A 66 28.59 -34.48 -41.97
N VAL A 67 27.71 -33.69 -42.57
CA VAL A 67 26.94 -34.07 -43.78
C VAL A 67 27.83 -34.18 -45.03
N ASP A 68 29.04 -33.61 -45.01
CA ASP A 68 29.82 -33.33 -46.22
C ASP A 68 31.09 -34.21 -46.39
N LYS A 69 31.34 -35.20 -45.52
CA LYS A 69 32.57 -36.03 -45.56
C LYS A 69 32.34 -37.52 -45.75
N ASP A 70 32.90 -38.05 -46.84
CA ASP A 70 33.02 -39.48 -47.11
C ASP A 70 34.29 -40.06 -46.48
N GLY A 71 34.16 -40.72 -45.33
CA GLY A 71 35.26 -41.48 -44.70
C GLY A 71 34.96 -41.92 -43.27
N ALA A 72 34.94 -43.22 -43.00
CA ALA A 72 34.54 -43.80 -41.71
C ALA A 72 35.38 -43.29 -40.51
N ASP A 73 36.70 -43.16 -40.67
CA ASP A 73 37.59 -42.67 -39.60
C ASP A 73 37.39 -41.18 -39.33
N SER A 74 37.11 -40.38 -40.38
CA SER A 74 36.80 -38.95 -40.22
C SER A 74 35.43 -38.72 -39.56
N LEU A 75 34.49 -39.66 -39.74
CA LEU A 75 33.15 -39.57 -39.17
C LEU A 75 33.18 -39.83 -37.65
N ALA A 76 33.94 -40.82 -37.20
CA ALA A 76 34.08 -41.14 -35.78
C ALA A 76 34.66 -39.97 -34.96
N VAL A 77 35.68 -39.27 -35.50
CA VAL A 77 36.29 -38.10 -34.84
C VAL A 77 35.27 -36.95 -34.70
N GLN A 78 34.51 -36.65 -35.74
CA GLN A 78 33.52 -35.57 -35.70
C GLN A 78 32.33 -35.87 -34.78
N VAL A 79 31.87 -37.13 -34.75
CA VAL A 79 30.83 -37.55 -33.81
C VAL A 79 31.30 -37.33 -32.37
N ALA A 80 32.54 -37.72 -32.05
CA ALA A 80 33.11 -37.49 -30.72
C ALA A 80 33.24 -35.99 -30.37
N GLU A 81 33.59 -35.14 -31.34
CA GLU A 81 33.62 -33.67 -31.14
C GLU A 81 32.23 -33.08 -30.90
N ILE A 82 31.20 -33.54 -31.63
CA ILE A 82 29.80 -33.13 -31.42
C ILE A 82 29.33 -33.57 -30.02
N GLU A 83 29.61 -34.81 -29.62
CA GLU A 83 29.25 -35.30 -28.29
C GLU A 83 29.94 -34.50 -27.17
N ALA A 84 31.22 -34.16 -27.34
CA ALA A 84 31.94 -33.30 -26.40
C ALA A 84 31.32 -31.89 -26.33
N ALA A 85 31.00 -31.28 -27.48
CA ALA A 85 30.36 -29.95 -27.51
C ALA A 85 28.96 -29.96 -26.88
N ARG A 86 28.17 -31.02 -27.10
CA ARG A 86 26.86 -31.20 -26.45
C ARG A 86 26.99 -31.39 -24.94
N ALA A 87 27.99 -32.16 -24.49
CA ALA A 87 28.29 -32.34 -23.07
C ALA A 87 28.71 -31.03 -22.37
N GLU A 88 29.29 -30.07 -23.11
CA GLU A 88 29.56 -28.72 -22.60
C GLU A 88 28.32 -27.80 -22.65
N LEU A 89 27.45 -27.95 -23.64
CA LEU A 89 26.24 -27.15 -23.80
C LEU A 89 25.21 -27.41 -22.68
N GLU A 90 24.97 -28.67 -22.33
CA GLU A 90 23.97 -29.09 -21.35
C GLU A 90 24.11 -28.36 -19.99
N PRO A 91 25.27 -28.38 -19.29
CA PRO A 91 25.41 -27.69 -18.01
C PRO A 91 25.28 -26.16 -18.14
N VAL A 92 25.67 -25.58 -19.29
CA VAL A 92 25.54 -24.14 -19.53
C VAL A 92 24.07 -23.75 -19.73
N ALA A 93 23.30 -24.58 -20.43
CA ALA A 93 21.86 -24.39 -20.61
C ALA A 93 21.12 -24.47 -19.26
N ASP A 94 21.48 -25.43 -18.41
CA ASP A 94 20.93 -25.55 -17.05
C ASP A 94 21.26 -24.32 -16.20
N ILE A 95 22.52 -23.86 -16.20
CA ILE A 95 22.93 -22.65 -15.48
C ILE A 95 22.16 -21.43 -16.00
N PHE A 96 21.95 -21.31 -17.31
CA PHE A 96 21.16 -20.24 -17.89
C PHE A 96 19.71 -20.25 -17.38
N MET A 97 19.06 -21.42 -17.38
CA MET A 97 17.69 -21.58 -16.88
C MET A 97 17.58 -21.20 -15.40
N VAL A 98 18.52 -21.67 -14.56
CA VAL A 98 18.58 -21.32 -13.13
C VAL A 98 18.81 -19.82 -12.94
N ALA A 99 19.71 -19.21 -13.71
CA ALA A 99 19.97 -17.78 -13.65
C ALA A 99 18.73 -16.96 -14.04
N GLN A 100 18.03 -17.37 -15.11
CA GLN A 100 16.82 -16.71 -15.58
C GLN A 100 15.68 -16.78 -14.54
N ASP A 101 15.43 -17.95 -13.96
CA ASP A 101 14.41 -18.12 -12.91
C ASP A 101 14.72 -17.28 -11.67
N ARG A 102 15.98 -17.31 -11.20
CA ARG A 102 16.41 -16.46 -10.06
C ARG A 102 16.25 -14.98 -10.36
N PHE A 103 16.62 -14.54 -11.56
CA PHE A 103 16.48 -13.15 -11.97
C PHE A 103 15.01 -12.72 -12.05
N ALA A 104 14.12 -13.59 -12.54
CA ALA A 104 12.68 -13.33 -12.58
C ALA A 104 12.09 -13.13 -11.17
N ARG A 105 12.42 -14.03 -10.22
CA ARG A 105 11.98 -13.90 -8.81
C ARG A 105 12.53 -12.61 -8.17
N MET A 106 13.79 -12.30 -8.42
CA MET A 106 14.42 -11.09 -7.91
C MET A 106 13.73 -9.83 -8.48
N THR A 107 13.42 -9.81 -9.77
CA THR A 107 12.70 -8.71 -10.43
C THR A 107 11.31 -8.49 -9.83
N GLN A 108 10.62 -9.58 -9.46
CA GLN A 108 9.33 -9.49 -8.75
C GLN A 108 9.51 -8.84 -7.37
N THR A 109 10.53 -9.22 -6.61
CA THR A 109 10.84 -8.61 -5.31
C THR A 109 11.18 -7.12 -5.45
N ILE A 110 12.02 -6.76 -6.43
CA ILE A 110 12.35 -5.36 -6.72
C ILE A 110 11.09 -4.55 -7.04
N SER A 111 10.20 -5.11 -7.86
CA SER A 111 8.93 -4.46 -8.23
C SER A 111 8.01 -4.23 -7.03
N ARG A 112 8.04 -5.10 -6.02
CA ARG A 112 7.28 -4.93 -4.77
C ARG A 112 7.89 -3.87 -3.84
N LEU A 113 9.22 -3.73 -3.85
CA LEU A 113 9.92 -2.77 -3.00
C LEU A 113 9.97 -1.36 -3.60
N ARG A 114 9.88 -1.24 -4.94
CA ARG A 114 9.94 0.06 -5.63
C ARG A 114 8.88 1.07 -5.14
N PRO A 115 7.59 0.72 -4.96
CA PRO A 115 6.59 1.66 -4.42
C PRO A 115 6.92 2.16 -3.01
N LEU A 116 7.63 1.35 -2.21
CA LEU A 116 8.06 1.75 -0.87
C LEU A 116 9.12 2.86 -0.96
N SER A 117 10.16 2.67 -1.78
CA SER A 117 11.27 3.63 -1.91
C SER A 117 10.90 4.88 -2.70
N GLU A 118 10.15 4.74 -3.79
CA GLU A 118 9.81 5.84 -4.70
C GLU A 118 8.50 6.56 -4.32
N GLY A 119 7.64 5.95 -3.49
CA GLY A 119 6.33 6.49 -3.13
C GLY A 119 6.15 6.69 -1.63
N HIS A 120 6.00 5.60 -0.89
CA HIS A 120 5.56 5.65 0.51
C HIS A 120 6.56 6.40 1.42
N ILE A 121 7.87 6.15 1.29
CA ILE A 121 8.88 6.81 2.13
C ILE A 121 8.95 8.31 1.82
N PRO A 122 9.04 8.78 0.55
CA PRO A 122 8.94 10.19 0.23
C PRO A 122 7.66 10.86 0.77
N MET A 123 6.53 10.18 0.70
CA MET A 123 5.26 10.68 1.24
C MET A 123 5.29 10.82 2.77
N ALA A 124 5.80 9.81 3.47
CA ALA A 124 5.97 9.84 4.93
C ALA A 124 6.94 10.95 5.35
N ARG A 125 8.06 11.11 4.64
CA ARG A 125 9.01 12.21 4.87
C ARG A 125 8.34 13.57 4.72
N LYS A 126 7.59 13.77 3.63
CA LYS A 126 6.84 15.02 3.41
C LYS A 126 5.87 15.30 4.54
N PHE A 127 5.09 14.29 4.95
CA PHE A 127 4.15 14.41 6.05
C PHE A 127 4.84 14.84 7.36
N LEU A 128 5.98 14.24 7.70
CA LEU A 128 6.76 14.62 8.89
C LEU A 128 7.26 16.06 8.81
N MET A 129 7.78 16.47 7.66
CA MET A 129 8.25 17.85 7.44
C MET A 129 7.10 18.86 7.53
N ASP A 130 5.91 18.53 7.02
CA ASP A 130 4.72 19.36 7.15
C ASP A 130 4.31 19.52 8.62
N LYS A 131 4.47 18.47 9.46
CA LYS A 131 4.22 18.55 10.90
C LYS A 131 5.25 19.38 11.64
N VAL A 132 6.54 19.28 11.31
CA VAL A 132 7.58 20.14 11.90
C VAL A 132 7.30 21.62 11.58
N ASN A 133 6.99 21.93 10.32
CA ASN A 133 6.66 23.30 9.92
C ASN A 133 5.43 23.85 10.66
N LEU A 134 4.42 23.00 10.89
CA LEU A 134 3.25 23.36 11.67
C LEU A 134 3.63 23.65 13.13
N LEU A 135 4.47 22.82 13.77
CA LEU A 135 4.93 23.05 15.14
C LEU A 135 5.71 24.38 15.26
N ARG A 136 6.62 24.64 14.33
CA ARG A 136 7.35 25.92 14.25
C ARG A 136 6.41 27.12 14.12
N SER A 137 5.33 27.00 13.34
CA SER A 137 4.34 28.08 13.21
C SER A 137 3.61 28.38 14.53
N TYR A 138 3.33 27.34 15.34
CA TYR A 138 2.73 27.54 16.67
C TYR A 138 3.69 28.18 17.67
N GLN A 139 4.99 27.87 17.58
CA GLN A 139 6.00 28.51 18.41
C GLN A 139 6.15 30.00 18.08
N ALA A 140 6.17 30.36 16.79
CA ALA A 140 6.28 31.75 16.35
C ALA A 140 5.12 32.62 16.89
N VAL A 141 3.88 32.11 16.82
CA VAL A 141 2.70 32.82 17.35
C VAL A 141 2.76 33.01 18.86
N ARG A 142 3.38 32.10 19.61
CA ARG A 142 3.54 32.25 21.07
C ARG A 142 4.54 33.35 21.46
N LEU A 143 5.61 33.52 20.68
CA LEU A 143 6.63 34.55 20.96
C LEU A 143 6.10 35.98 20.71
N ASP A 144 5.16 36.15 19.79
CA ASP A 144 4.55 37.45 19.50
C ASP A 144 3.49 37.89 20.53
N LEU A 145 3.01 36.99 21.39
CA LEU A 145 1.98 37.28 22.41
C LEU A 145 2.54 37.72 23.78
N ASP A 146 3.84 37.56 24.02
CA ASP A 146 4.51 38.01 25.26
C ASP A 146 5.00 39.48 25.17
N GLY A 147 4.77 40.14 24.04
CA GLY A 147 4.95 41.58 23.86
C GLY A 147 3.61 42.24 23.51
N THR A 148 3.15 43.14 24.38
CA THR A 148 2.01 44.08 24.21
C THR A 148 0.58 43.55 24.44
N THR A 149 -0.05 44.18 25.45
CA THR A 149 -1.48 44.32 25.73
C THR A 149 -2.32 44.74 24.52
N ASP A 150 -3.21 43.85 24.06
CA ASP A 150 -4.68 44.02 23.90
C ASP A 150 -5.22 43.00 22.87
N PRO A 151 -6.46 42.49 23.02
CA PRO A 151 -7.00 41.48 22.13
C PRO A 151 -7.65 42.11 20.89
N PRO A 152 -7.24 41.77 19.65
CA PRO A 152 -8.11 42.01 18.52
C PRO A 152 -9.08 40.83 18.39
N SER A 153 -10.29 41.05 18.90
CA SER A 153 -11.48 40.43 18.35
C SER A 153 -11.60 40.85 16.89
N GLN A 154 -11.28 39.97 15.95
CA GLN A 154 -11.93 39.86 14.63
C GLN A 154 -11.28 38.72 13.82
N ILE A 155 -11.88 37.54 13.92
CA ILE A 155 -11.73 36.49 12.91
C ILE A 155 -12.43 37.03 11.65
N ALA A 156 -11.65 37.63 10.75
CA ALA A 156 -12.08 37.85 9.39
C ALA A 156 -12.27 36.48 8.72
N ARG A 157 -13.54 36.14 8.47
CA ARG A 157 -13.94 35.09 7.51
C ARG A 157 -13.40 35.48 6.13
N GLY A 158 -12.20 35.01 5.82
CA GLY A 158 -11.72 34.92 4.45
C GLY A 158 -12.24 33.61 3.84
N ASP A 159 -13.22 33.73 2.95
CA ASP A 159 -13.63 32.68 2.01
C ASP A 159 -12.46 32.36 1.06
N ALA A 160 -11.49 31.60 1.56
CA ALA A 160 -10.53 30.91 0.72
C ALA A 160 -11.18 29.61 0.26
N LYS A 161 -11.71 29.62 -0.97
CA LYS A 161 -12.05 28.41 -1.74
C LYS A 161 -10.83 27.49 -1.77
N SER A 162 -10.75 26.57 -0.81
CA SER A 162 -9.75 25.51 -0.78
C SER A 162 -10.19 24.39 -1.71
N SER A 163 -9.91 24.59 -3.00
CA SER A 163 -9.84 23.48 -3.94
C SER A 163 -8.71 22.54 -3.52
N GLY A 164 -9.06 21.45 -2.82
CA GLY A 164 -8.20 20.28 -2.63
C GLY A 164 -7.48 20.16 -1.28
N ARG A 165 -8.17 20.25 -0.13
CA ARG A 165 -7.65 19.60 1.09
C ARG A 165 -7.85 18.09 0.95
N GLY A 166 -6.77 17.37 0.64
CA GLY A 166 -6.74 15.92 0.84
C GLY A 166 -7.01 15.61 2.30
N LEU A 167 -7.82 14.59 2.57
CA LEU A 167 -8.11 14.09 3.91
C LEU A 167 -6.82 13.46 4.50
N SER A 168 -5.96 14.28 5.11
CA SER A 168 -4.62 13.86 5.56
C SER A 168 -4.55 13.48 7.04
N SER A 169 -5.64 13.70 7.78
CA SER A 169 -5.77 13.33 9.20
C SER A 169 -7.06 12.54 9.44
N TRP A 170 -7.03 11.59 10.37
CA TRP A 170 -8.22 10.87 10.84
C TRP A 170 -9.29 11.80 11.42
N ALA A 171 -8.87 12.92 12.01
CA ALA A 171 -9.79 13.95 12.49
C ALA A 171 -10.56 14.60 11.32
N ASP A 172 -9.99 14.66 10.13
CA ASP A 172 -10.64 15.18 8.92
C ASP A 172 -11.52 14.09 8.27
N ILE A 173 -11.08 12.83 8.28
CA ILE A 173 -11.86 11.69 7.73
C ILE A 173 -13.20 11.52 8.46
N THR A 174 -13.18 11.60 9.79
CA THR A 174 -14.40 11.45 10.61
C THR A 174 -15.36 12.65 10.52
N GLN A 175 -14.90 13.78 9.97
CA GLN A 175 -15.76 14.92 9.63
C GLN A 175 -16.45 14.73 8.27
N VAL A 176 -16.04 13.75 7.47
CA VAL A 176 -16.74 13.39 6.24
C VAL A 176 -18.11 12.86 6.59
N ALA A 177 -19.14 13.60 6.20
CA ALA A 177 -20.50 13.22 6.51
C ALA A 177 -20.94 12.07 5.57
N LEU A 178 -21.30 10.95 6.17
CA LEU A 178 -21.60 9.70 5.46
C LEU A 178 -23.01 9.68 4.85
N PRO A 179 -23.31 8.73 3.93
CA PRO A 179 -24.64 8.50 3.40
C PRO A 179 -25.63 8.10 4.50
N GLY A 180 -26.93 8.26 4.22
CA GLY A 180 -27.99 7.95 5.18
C GLY A 180 -27.87 6.54 5.75
N GLY A 181 -28.03 6.41 7.07
CA GLY A 181 -27.92 5.16 7.80
C GLY A 181 -26.50 4.75 8.20
N PHE A 182 -25.47 5.45 7.74
CA PHE A 182 -24.08 5.24 8.15
C PHE A 182 -23.61 6.31 9.14
N VAL A 183 -22.83 5.88 10.11
CA VAL A 183 -22.14 6.74 11.07
C VAL A 183 -20.70 6.29 11.24
N TRP A 184 -19.82 7.22 11.59
CA TRP A 184 -18.47 6.89 12.02
C TRP A 184 -18.52 6.34 13.44
N VAL A 185 -18.10 5.08 13.61
CA VAL A 185 -17.99 4.45 14.93
C VAL A 185 -16.51 4.32 15.28
N ARG A 186 -16.11 4.83 16.45
CA ARG A 186 -14.71 4.77 16.86
C ARG A 186 -14.35 3.33 17.20
N LEU A 187 -13.14 2.93 16.83
CA LEU A 187 -12.68 1.56 17.09
C LEU A 187 -12.61 1.23 18.59
N ASN A 188 -12.37 2.22 19.45
CA ASN A 188 -12.37 2.03 20.91
C ASN A 188 -13.78 1.89 21.53
N GLU A 189 -14.84 2.21 20.78
CA GLU A 189 -16.23 1.99 21.17
C GLU A 189 -16.68 0.57 20.81
N ILE A 190 -15.89 -0.20 20.05
CA ILE A 190 -16.17 -1.59 19.69
C ILE A 190 -15.42 -2.51 20.66
N ALA A 191 -16.05 -3.62 21.06
CA ALA A 191 -15.42 -4.65 21.90
C ALA A 191 -14.36 -5.48 21.14
N LEU A 192 -13.36 -4.83 20.53
CA LEU A 192 -12.45 -5.43 19.55
C LEU A 192 -11.76 -6.71 20.05
N LYS A 193 -11.36 -6.76 21.32
CA LYS A 193 -10.68 -7.92 21.89
C LYS A 193 -11.56 -9.18 21.84
N ASP A 194 -12.83 -9.02 22.16
CA ASP A 194 -13.79 -10.14 22.20
C ASP A 194 -14.33 -10.45 20.81
N GLU A 195 -14.50 -9.43 19.98
CA GLU A 195 -15.07 -9.53 18.64
C GLU A 195 -14.04 -10.06 17.61
N LEU A 196 -12.76 -9.75 17.76
CA LEU A 196 -11.72 -10.17 16.80
C LEU A 196 -10.93 -11.41 17.23
N LYS A 197 -11.30 -12.08 18.33
CA LYS A 197 -10.59 -13.25 18.87
C LYS A 197 -10.41 -14.43 17.89
N ASN A 198 -11.28 -14.51 16.88
CA ASN A 198 -11.31 -15.53 15.83
C ASN A 198 -10.81 -15.01 14.47
N VAL A 199 -10.25 -13.79 14.42
CA VAL A 199 -9.62 -13.20 13.23
C VAL A 199 -8.20 -12.82 13.62
N ARG A 200 -7.33 -13.82 13.73
CA ARG A 200 -5.98 -13.69 14.29
C ARG A 200 -4.95 -13.41 13.22
N ASP A 201 -5.08 -14.05 12.06
CA ASP A 201 -4.07 -13.97 11.01
C ASP A 201 -4.68 -13.89 9.60
N ALA A 202 -3.80 -13.74 8.60
CA ALA A 202 -4.19 -13.64 7.20
C ALA A 202 -4.87 -14.91 6.66
N GLY A 203 -4.72 -16.06 7.32
CA GLY A 203 -5.37 -17.33 6.96
C GLY A 203 -6.87 -17.36 7.24
N ASP A 204 -7.37 -16.50 8.13
CA ASP A 204 -8.80 -16.40 8.45
C ASP A 204 -9.62 -15.72 7.32
N PHE A 205 -8.94 -15.16 6.31
CA PHE A 205 -9.50 -14.41 5.20
C PHE A 205 -9.89 -15.32 4.02
N SER A 206 -10.95 -16.12 4.19
CA SER A 206 -11.37 -17.12 3.19
C SER A 206 -12.10 -16.58 1.96
N LYS A 207 -12.69 -15.38 2.03
CA LYS A 207 -13.49 -14.78 0.93
C LYS A 207 -12.72 -13.80 0.05
N VAL A 208 -11.83 -13.03 0.67
CA VAL A 208 -11.01 -11.98 0.06
C VAL A 208 -9.71 -11.99 0.83
N ALA A 209 -8.57 -12.12 0.14
CA ALA A 209 -7.27 -12.22 0.81
C ALA A 209 -7.00 -10.98 1.67
N TYR A 210 -6.23 -11.14 2.76
CA TYR A 210 -5.90 -10.04 3.68
C TYR A 210 -5.29 -8.83 2.96
N ASP A 211 -4.31 -9.06 2.09
CA ASP A 211 -3.63 -8.00 1.33
C ASP A 211 -4.58 -7.28 0.37
N GLU A 212 -5.48 -8.01 -0.28
CA GLU A 212 -6.51 -7.44 -1.16
C GLU A 212 -7.48 -6.56 -0.36
N MET A 213 -7.86 -6.98 0.85
CA MET A 213 -8.72 -6.19 1.73
C MET A 213 -8.01 -4.93 2.25
N LYS A 214 -6.70 -5.02 2.52
CA LYS A 214 -5.86 -3.87 2.90
C LYS A 214 -5.79 -2.82 1.79
N ILE A 215 -5.55 -3.26 0.55
CA ILE A 215 -5.59 -2.39 -0.64
C ILE A 215 -6.98 -1.76 -0.78
N GLY A 216 -8.05 -2.55 -0.67
CA GLY A 216 -9.41 -2.04 -0.74
C GLY A 216 -9.73 -0.98 0.33
N ALA A 217 -9.25 -1.17 1.56
CA ALA A 217 -9.39 -0.18 2.63
C ALA A 217 -8.63 1.12 2.32
N GLN A 218 -7.40 1.03 1.79
CA GLN A 218 -6.64 2.21 1.37
C GLN A 218 -7.35 2.96 0.22
N HIS A 219 -7.78 2.23 -0.81
CA HIS A 219 -8.57 2.78 -1.91
C HIS A 219 -9.86 3.46 -1.43
N PHE A 220 -10.50 2.96 -0.37
CA PHE A 220 -11.70 3.60 0.17
C PHE A 220 -11.41 5.03 0.65
N ILE A 221 -10.29 5.24 1.34
CA ILE A 221 -9.88 6.57 1.82
C ILE A 221 -9.45 7.46 0.67
N GLU A 222 -8.66 6.93 -0.26
CA GLU A 222 -8.00 7.71 -1.30
C GLU A 222 -8.92 8.04 -2.47
N HIS A 223 -9.85 7.14 -2.80
CA HIS A 223 -10.62 7.20 -4.05
C HIS A 223 -12.13 7.18 -3.87
N VAL A 224 -12.68 6.76 -2.72
CA VAL A 224 -14.14 6.78 -2.50
C VAL A 224 -14.54 7.96 -1.63
N LEU A 225 -13.93 8.09 -0.45
CA LEU A 225 -14.28 9.13 0.52
C LEU A 225 -14.21 10.57 -0.02
N PRO A 226 -13.23 10.97 -0.86
CA PRO A 226 -13.17 12.33 -1.37
C PRO A 226 -14.40 12.70 -2.21
N PHE A 227 -14.97 11.77 -2.96
CA PHE A 227 -16.20 12.01 -3.73
C PHE A 227 -17.42 12.11 -2.81
N VAL A 228 -17.55 11.20 -1.84
CA VAL A 228 -18.63 11.22 -0.85
C VAL A 228 -18.59 12.50 -0.01
N HIS A 229 -17.39 12.99 0.32
CA HIS A 229 -17.20 14.23 1.06
C HIS A 229 -17.63 15.46 0.26
N LYS A 230 -17.28 15.49 -1.04
CA LYS A 230 -17.61 16.60 -1.92
C LYS A 230 -19.11 16.69 -2.19
N ASP A 231 -19.75 15.56 -2.41
CA ASP A 231 -21.19 15.50 -2.68
C ASP A 231 -21.77 14.17 -2.19
N LYS A 232 -22.65 14.23 -1.18
CA LYS A 232 -23.28 13.03 -0.65
C LYS A 232 -24.22 12.34 -1.64
N SER A 233 -24.77 13.08 -2.60
CA SER A 233 -25.70 12.53 -3.59
C SER A 233 -25.01 11.56 -4.55
N VAL A 234 -23.68 11.67 -4.70
CA VAL A 234 -22.88 10.75 -5.52
C VAL A 234 -22.48 9.47 -4.80
N ALA A 235 -22.83 9.32 -3.52
CA ALA A 235 -22.52 8.12 -2.73
C ALA A 235 -23.48 6.96 -3.06
N THR A 236 -23.45 6.52 -4.32
CA THR A 236 -24.27 5.43 -4.87
C THR A 236 -23.37 4.46 -5.64
N SER A 237 -23.75 3.18 -5.70
CA SER A 237 -22.96 2.17 -6.44
C SER A 237 -22.89 2.54 -7.92
N GLU A 238 -23.99 3.04 -8.48
CA GLU A 238 -24.14 3.43 -9.88
C GLU A 238 -23.18 4.55 -10.28
N TYR A 239 -22.92 5.52 -9.39
CA TYR A 239 -21.96 6.58 -9.65
C TYR A 239 -20.53 6.05 -9.81
N PHE A 240 -20.10 5.16 -8.90
CA PHE A 240 -18.77 4.57 -8.96
C PHE A 240 -18.64 3.57 -10.12
N ALA A 241 -19.71 2.85 -10.46
CA ALA A 241 -19.76 2.00 -11.65
C ALA A 241 -19.53 2.81 -12.94
N GLU A 242 -20.15 3.99 -13.04
CA GLU A 242 -19.95 4.89 -14.17
C GLU A 242 -18.52 5.45 -14.22
N LEU A 243 -17.95 5.76 -13.06
CA LEU A 243 -16.58 6.24 -12.93
C LEU A 243 -15.58 5.16 -13.40
N ASP A 244 -15.75 3.93 -12.93
CA ASP A 244 -14.91 2.78 -13.31
C ASP A 244 -15.05 2.49 -14.82
N ARG A 245 -16.27 2.52 -15.35
CA ARG A 245 -16.52 2.33 -16.80
C ARG A 245 -15.83 3.38 -17.65
N LYS A 246 -15.88 4.66 -17.26
CA LYS A 246 -15.18 5.75 -17.96
C LYS A 246 -13.66 5.60 -17.91
N ALA A 247 -13.14 5.02 -16.83
CA ALA A 247 -11.72 4.75 -16.66
C ALA A 247 -11.28 3.42 -17.33
N GLY A 248 -12.20 2.62 -17.87
CA GLY A 248 -11.90 1.30 -18.42
C GLY A 248 -11.50 0.28 -17.36
N VAL A 249 -11.90 0.47 -16.11
CA VAL A 249 -11.57 -0.41 -14.97
C VAL A 249 -12.68 -1.44 -14.77
N SER A 250 -12.29 -2.69 -14.50
CA SER A 250 -13.23 -3.78 -14.23
C SER A 250 -13.86 -3.63 -12.84
N TYR A 251 -15.03 -4.24 -12.60
CA TYR A 251 -15.63 -4.24 -11.26
C TYR A 251 -14.71 -4.84 -10.18
N ALA A 252 -13.90 -5.86 -10.52
CA ALA A 252 -13.02 -6.54 -9.57
C ALA A 252 -11.97 -5.59 -8.97
N ASP A 253 -11.50 -4.63 -9.78
CA ASP A 253 -10.44 -3.67 -9.45
C ASP A 253 -10.98 -2.24 -9.25
N GLY A 254 -12.30 -2.07 -9.40
CA GLY A 254 -12.98 -0.79 -9.48
C GLY A 254 -13.30 -0.17 -8.12
N THR A 255 -13.47 1.15 -8.13
CA THR A 255 -13.94 1.93 -6.98
C THR A 255 -15.36 1.55 -6.55
N GLN A 256 -16.18 1.01 -7.45
CA GLN A 256 -17.51 0.51 -7.15
C GLN A 256 -17.49 -0.61 -6.10
N ARG A 257 -16.65 -1.64 -6.29
CA ARG A 257 -16.54 -2.76 -5.35
C ARG A 257 -16.08 -2.29 -3.98
N VAL A 258 -15.15 -1.33 -3.95
CA VAL A 258 -14.66 -0.72 -2.71
C VAL A 258 -15.76 0.08 -2.01
N PHE A 259 -16.52 0.91 -2.76
CA PHE A 259 -17.67 1.62 -2.22
C PHE A 259 -18.69 0.65 -1.62
N GLU A 260 -19.06 -0.41 -2.34
CA GLU A 260 -20.02 -1.40 -1.86
C GLU A 260 -19.55 -2.14 -0.61
N ALA A 261 -18.24 -2.38 -0.50
CA ALA A 261 -17.65 -3.05 0.65
C ALA A 261 -17.70 -2.21 1.94
N PHE A 262 -17.80 -0.89 1.88
CA PHE A 262 -17.81 -0.04 3.09
C PHE A 262 -19.15 0.70 3.29
N LEU A 263 -19.75 1.19 2.21
CA LEU A 263 -20.96 2.01 2.21
C LEU A 263 -22.10 1.37 1.39
N GLY A 264 -21.92 0.15 0.89
CA GLY A 264 -22.94 -0.59 0.15
C GLY A 264 -24.10 -1.04 1.02
N ARG A 265 -25.28 -1.18 0.40
CA ARG A 265 -26.52 -1.59 1.07
C ARG A 265 -26.51 -3.04 1.56
N TRP A 266 -25.80 -3.93 0.86
CA TRP A 266 -25.94 -5.38 1.05
C TRP A 266 -24.97 -5.97 2.07
N SER A 267 -23.82 -5.35 2.28
CA SER A 267 -22.82 -5.85 3.21
C SER A 267 -22.07 -4.72 3.90
N PRO A 268 -22.72 -3.75 4.55
CA PRO A 268 -22.00 -2.77 5.34
C PRO A 268 -21.39 -3.41 6.59
N ILE A 269 -20.52 -2.66 7.28
CA ILE A 269 -20.15 -2.99 8.65
C ILE A 269 -21.39 -2.75 9.52
N TYR A 270 -21.89 -3.82 10.15
CA TYR A 270 -23.07 -3.76 11.01
C TYR A 270 -22.65 -3.92 12.46
N LEU A 271 -23.08 -2.97 13.28
CA LEU A 271 -22.82 -2.94 14.71
C LEU A 271 -24.14 -2.91 15.47
N CYS A 272 -24.21 -3.65 16.57
CA CYS A 272 -25.32 -3.57 17.52
C CYS A 272 -24.85 -2.88 18.79
N ARG A 273 -25.67 -1.97 19.32
CA ARG A 273 -25.43 -1.36 20.63
C ARG A 273 -26.11 -2.19 21.71
N GLY A 274 -25.36 -2.56 22.74
CA GLY A 274 -25.90 -3.28 23.89
C GLY A 274 -26.96 -2.46 24.65
N PRO A 275 -27.88 -3.11 25.38
CA PRO A 275 -28.99 -2.45 26.07
C PRO A 275 -28.55 -1.44 27.15
N GLU A 276 -27.34 -1.58 27.69
CA GLU A 276 -26.78 -0.64 28.68
C GLU A 276 -25.93 0.48 28.05
N GLY A 277 -25.95 0.63 26.72
CA GLY A 277 -25.24 1.72 26.03
C GLY A 277 -23.72 1.58 25.99
N GLY A 278 -23.18 0.41 26.36
CA GLY A 278 -21.76 0.07 26.36
C GLY A 278 -21.15 -0.12 24.96
N GLN A 279 -20.10 -0.94 24.86
CA GLN A 279 -19.39 -1.17 23.60
C GLN A 279 -20.28 -1.82 22.53
N TYR A 280 -19.99 -1.52 21.27
CA TYR A 280 -20.63 -2.15 20.12
C TYR A 280 -20.14 -3.58 19.92
N THR A 281 -21.07 -4.47 19.58
CA THR A 281 -20.78 -5.82 19.10
C THR A 281 -20.87 -5.88 17.58
N VAL A 282 -20.08 -6.74 16.94
CA VAL A 282 -19.96 -6.79 15.48
C VAL A 282 -20.90 -7.85 14.91
N THR A 283 -21.95 -7.43 14.21
CA THR A 283 -22.84 -8.34 13.49
C THR A 283 -22.26 -8.72 12.13
N ASN A 284 -21.64 -7.77 11.42
CA ASN A 284 -20.99 -8.00 10.14
C ASN A 284 -19.75 -7.11 9.98
N GLY A 285 -18.75 -7.59 9.24
CA GLY A 285 -17.58 -6.80 8.86
C GLY A 285 -16.35 -6.95 9.74
N ARG A 286 -16.22 -8.04 10.52
CA ARG A 286 -15.05 -8.31 11.38
C ARG A 286 -13.72 -8.18 10.64
N HIS A 287 -13.59 -8.73 9.43
CA HIS A 287 -12.37 -8.63 8.63
C HIS A 287 -12.04 -7.19 8.21
N ARG A 288 -13.05 -6.39 7.87
CA ARG A 288 -12.88 -4.97 7.54
C ARG A 288 -12.46 -4.14 8.75
N ILE A 289 -13.05 -4.43 9.91
CA ILE A 289 -12.67 -3.79 11.18
C ILE A 289 -11.23 -4.17 11.56
N LYS A 290 -10.84 -5.45 11.39
CA LYS A 290 -9.46 -5.91 11.62
C LYS A 290 -8.47 -5.16 10.74
N VAL A 291 -8.72 -5.14 9.43
CA VAL A 291 -7.87 -4.43 8.46
C VAL A 291 -7.80 -2.94 8.75
N ALA A 292 -8.93 -2.29 9.06
CA ALA A 292 -8.97 -0.89 9.46
C ALA A 292 -8.10 -0.66 10.72
N SER A 293 -8.23 -1.51 11.74
CA SER A 293 -7.41 -1.44 12.95
C SER A 293 -5.92 -1.61 12.65
N ASP A 294 -5.55 -2.56 11.78
CA ASP A 294 -4.15 -2.83 11.42
C ASP A 294 -3.55 -1.70 10.57
N LEU A 295 -4.39 -0.97 9.83
CA LEU A 295 -4.03 0.26 9.12
C LEU A 295 -4.02 1.50 10.02
N GLY A 296 -4.26 1.35 11.32
CA GLY A 296 -4.26 2.46 12.28
C GLY A 296 -5.46 3.40 12.16
N TRP A 297 -6.61 2.89 11.69
CA TRP A 297 -7.83 3.68 11.60
C TRP A 297 -8.35 4.03 13.00
N LEU A 298 -8.89 5.23 13.18
CA LEU A 298 -9.52 5.62 14.45
C LEU A 298 -11.01 5.25 14.49
N ALA A 299 -11.65 5.17 13.33
CA ALA A 299 -13.08 4.89 13.19
C ALA A 299 -13.38 4.17 11.87
N VAL A 300 -14.50 3.48 11.82
CA VAL A 300 -15.02 2.82 10.61
C VAL A 300 -16.44 3.31 10.28
N PRO A 301 -16.81 3.40 8.99
CA PRO A 301 -18.18 3.67 8.62
C PRO A 301 -19.01 2.41 8.91
N ALA A 302 -20.08 2.56 9.68
CA ALA A 302 -20.93 1.44 10.06
C ALA A 302 -22.40 1.84 10.10
N GLN A 303 -23.28 0.85 9.92
CA GLN A 303 -24.68 0.95 10.26
C GLN A 303 -24.88 0.42 11.67
N VAL A 304 -25.47 1.25 12.53
CA VAL A 304 -25.71 0.94 13.94
C VAL A 304 -27.19 0.62 14.14
N LYS A 305 -27.46 -0.49 14.81
CA LYS A 305 -28.81 -0.85 15.27
C LYS A 305 -28.87 -0.80 16.79
N ASP A 306 -29.74 0.04 17.32
CA ASP A 306 -30.05 0.03 18.75
C ASP A 306 -30.95 -1.15 19.07
N VAL A 307 -30.55 -1.94 20.06
CA VAL A 307 -31.41 -3.00 20.60
C VAL A 307 -32.40 -2.35 21.55
N SER A 308 -33.54 -1.89 21.03
CA SER A 308 -34.65 -1.51 21.90
C SER A 308 -35.05 -2.71 22.77
N ASN A 309 -35.30 -2.47 24.07
CA ASN A 309 -35.47 -3.41 25.19
C ASN A 309 -36.44 -4.61 25.02
N HIS A 310 -36.95 -4.92 23.83
CA HIS A 310 -37.91 -6.01 23.58
C HIS A 310 -37.44 -7.08 22.58
N ALA A 311 -36.25 -6.96 21.98
CA ALA A 311 -35.70 -8.00 21.10
C ALA A 311 -34.52 -8.69 21.78
N ARG A 312 -34.72 -9.95 22.19
CA ARG A 312 -33.63 -10.81 22.68
C ARG A 312 -32.65 -11.08 21.53
N ARG A 313 -31.42 -10.58 21.72
CA ARG A 313 -30.19 -10.83 20.95
C ARG A 313 -30.21 -10.36 19.49
N CYS A 314 -29.38 -9.34 19.21
CA CYS A 314 -28.37 -9.53 18.18
C CYS A 314 -27.45 -10.68 18.63
#